data_AF-A0A553ZNQ0-F1
#
_entry.id   AF-A0A553ZNQ0-F1
#
_cell.length_a   1.000
_cell.length_b   1.000
_cell.length_c   1.000
_cell.angle_alpha   90.00
_cell.angle_beta   90.00
_cell.angle_gamma   90.00
#
_symmetry.space_group_name_H-M   'P 1'
#
loop_
_entity.id
_entity.type
_entity.pdbx_description
1 polymer ?
#
loop_
_entity_poly.entity_id
_entity_poly.type
_entity_poly.pdbx_seq_one_letter_code
_entity_poly.pdbx_strand_id
1 'polypeptide(L)'
;MEAYRESDEELTRPKGWLRERVSGSRAVGIALDDSVLTLRSEIIELLASWARLVVEERHLPAPGDCSVMGLAGFLDSHVPWLAEHPAAPDFDYEIAALLDACRSLHGLAPVARRMPLGGCSHPHCTGQLYAVITDAGPGAAPSEVVCDSGHAPPPEDWLLLALRRRPAVSGKQG
;
A
#
# COMPACT_ATOMS: atom_id res chain seq x y z
N MET A 1 30.14 9.42 48.50
CA MET A 1 31.46 9.91 48.07
C MET A 1 31.78 9.18 46.78
N GLU A 2 31.36 9.72 45.65
CA GLU A 2 32.02 10.77 44.84
C GLU A 2 32.54 10.06 43.58
N ALA A 3 31.87 10.18 42.44
CA ALA A 3 31.91 11.33 41.52
C ALA A 3 33.27 11.47 40.82
N TYR A 4 33.36 10.95 39.59
CA TYR A 4 34.19 11.48 38.49
C TYR A 4 33.79 10.73 37.20
N ARG A 5 32.93 11.24 36.30
CA ARG A 5 32.99 12.42 35.42
C ARG A 5 33.95 12.26 34.21
N GLU A 6 33.31 12.18 33.04
CA GLU A 6 33.75 12.59 31.68
C GLU A 6 35.13 12.19 31.16
N SER A 7 35.12 11.46 30.05
CA SER A 7 35.88 11.87 28.87
C SER A 7 34.89 12.07 27.73
N ASP A 8 34.38 13.30 27.66
CA ASP A 8 34.02 13.97 26.41
C ASP A 8 35.33 14.13 25.63
N GLU A 9 35.41 13.67 24.39
CA GLU A 9 35.49 14.49 23.16
C GLU A 9 36.33 13.58 22.23
N GLU A 10 36.23 13.51 20.91
CA GLU A 10 35.71 14.37 19.88
C GLU A 10 35.88 13.51 18.63
N LEU A 11 34.85 13.22 17.83
CA LEU A 11 35.05 12.93 16.40
C LEU A 11 33.79 13.34 15.63
N THR A 12 33.66 14.65 15.46
CA THR A 12 33.44 15.30 14.17
C THR A 12 32.47 14.62 13.20
N ARG A 13 31.23 15.14 13.12
CA ARG A 13 30.45 15.06 11.88
C ARG A 13 31.13 15.92 10.80
N PRO A 14 31.21 15.42 9.56
CA PRO A 14 30.57 16.16 8.48
C PRO A 14 29.70 15.30 7.55
N LYS A 15 28.71 15.98 6.96
CA LYS A 15 27.81 15.53 5.89
C LYS A 15 28.58 15.01 4.67
N GLY A 16 28.08 13.93 4.08
CA GLY A 16 28.50 13.49 2.75
C GLY A 16 27.83 12.19 2.35
N TRP A 17 26.55 12.23 2.01
CA TRP A 17 25.92 11.14 1.28
C TRP A 17 26.58 11.07 -0.12
N LEU A 18 27.55 10.18 -0.28
CA LEU A 18 28.05 9.79 -1.58
C LEU A 18 27.95 8.27 -1.66
N ARG A 19 26.89 7.93 -2.38
CA ARG A 19 26.45 6.62 -2.85
C ARG A 19 27.61 5.88 -3.52
N GLU A 20 28.17 4.88 -2.85
CA GLU A 20 29.00 3.88 -3.50
C GLU A 20 28.13 2.71 -3.95
N ARG A 21 27.93 2.58 -5.27
CA ARG A 21 27.40 1.38 -5.90
C ARG A 21 28.55 0.38 -6.05
N VAL A 22 28.47 -0.74 -5.34
CA VAL A 22 29.29 -1.92 -5.64
C VAL A 22 28.41 -2.95 -6.36
N SER A 23 28.89 -3.36 -7.53
CA SER A 23 28.24 -4.30 -8.46
C SER A 23 28.82 -5.71 -8.30
N GLY A 24 27.96 -6.73 -8.32
CA GLY A 24 28.27 -8.17 -8.44
C GLY A 24 28.22 -8.90 -7.09
N SER A 25 27.59 -10.06 -6.91
CA SER A 25 27.37 -11.19 -7.84
C SER A 25 26.20 -12.07 -7.34
N ARG A 26 25.54 -12.79 -8.25
CA ARG A 26 24.46 -13.73 -7.94
C ARG A 26 24.97 -14.88 -7.06
N ALA A 27 24.34 -15.08 -5.92
CA ALA A 27 24.27 -16.38 -5.24
C ALA A 27 22.79 -16.76 -5.07
N VAL A 28 22.38 -17.81 -5.77
CA VAL A 28 21.08 -18.47 -5.62
C VAL A 28 21.10 -19.21 -4.28
N GLY A 29 20.44 -18.66 -3.27
CA GLY A 29 20.28 -19.29 -1.95
C GLY A 29 19.82 -18.26 -0.92
N ILE A 30 18.54 -18.34 -0.52
CA ILE A 30 17.87 -17.43 0.41
C ILE A 30 17.76 -16.00 -0.14
N ALA A 31 17.01 -15.84 -1.24
CA ALA A 31 16.33 -14.57 -1.48
C ALA A 31 15.17 -14.47 -0.48
N LEU A 32 15.51 -14.26 0.81
CA LEU A 32 14.54 -13.82 1.80
C LEU A 32 14.13 -12.43 1.32
N ASP A 33 13.01 -12.41 0.61
CA ASP A 33 12.50 -11.32 -0.21
C ASP A 33 12.84 -9.95 0.38
N ASP A 34 13.82 -9.27 -0.19
CA ASP A 34 14.30 -7.96 0.29
C ASP A 34 13.14 -6.97 0.44
N SER A 35 12.08 -7.13 -0.36
CA SER A 35 10.85 -6.33 -0.26
C SER A 35 10.07 -6.59 1.04
N VAL A 36 10.01 -7.85 1.50
CA VAL A 36 9.36 -8.23 2.76
C VAL A 36 10.17 -7.76 3.96
N LEU A 37 11.50 -7.85 3.91
CA LEU A 37 12.37 -7.33 4.98
C LEU A 37 12.32 -5.80 5.06
N THR A 38 12.27 -5.13 3.90
CA THR A 38 12.12 -3.67 3.82
C THR A 38 10.78 -3.26 4.42
N LEU A 39 9.67 -3.88 3.99
CA LEU A 39 8.35 -3.56 4.53
C LEU A 39 8.27 -3.84 6.04
N ARG A 40 8.86 -4.94 6.52
CA ARG A 40 8.89 -5.24 7.96
C ARG A 40 9.61 -4.14 8.75
N SER A 41 10.70 -3.59 8.21
CA SER A 41 11.42 -2.48 8.85
C SER A 41 10.57 -1.22 8.85
N GLU A 42 9.92 -0.88 7.73
CA GLU A 42 9.00 0.26 7.63
C GLU A 42 7.82 0.15 8.60
N ILE A 43 7.23 -1.05 8.76
CA ILE A 43 6.17 -1.31 9.75
C ILE A 43 6.67 -1.01 11.16
N ILE A 44 7.85 -1.51 11.52
CA ILE A 44 8.40 -1.30 12.87
C ILE A 44 8.70 0.19 13.09
N GLU A 45 9.31 0.88 12.13
CA GLU A 45 9.64 2.30 12.23
C GLU A 45 8.39 3.16 12.40
N LEU A 46 7.35 2.91 11.61
CA LEU A 46 6.10 3.64 11.67
C LEU A 46 5.38 3.42 13.01
N LEU A 47 5.19 2.16 13.41
CA LEU A 47 4.53 1.84 14.68
C LEU A 47 5.33 2.37 15.88
N ALA A 48 6.67 2.32 15.82
CA ALA A 48 7.52 2.87 16.86
C ALA A 48 7.44 4.40 16.93
N SER A 49 7.28 5.09 15.80
CA SER A 49 7.07 6.53 15.74
C SER A 49 5.79 6.93 16.47
N TRP A 50 4.68 6.26 16.17
CA TRP A 50 3.41 6.49 16.85
C TRP A 50 3.45 6.09 18.32
N ALA A 51 4.09 4.98 18.66
CA ALA A 51 4.26 4.57 20.05
C ALA A 51 5.07 5.60 20.84
N ARG A 52 6.10 6.21 20.24
CA ARG A 52 6.88 7.29 20.83
C ARG A 52 6.02 8.51 21.12
N LEU A 53 5.18 8.95 20.17
CA LEU A 53 4.25 10.07 20.38
C LEU A 53 3.34 9.83 21.58
N VAL A 54 2.76 8.63 21.69
CA VAL A 54 1.91 8.25 22.83
C VAL A 54 2.71 8.26 24.15
N VAL A 55 3.92 7.70 24.15
CA VAL A 55 4.81 7.65 25.31
C VAL A 55 5.17 9.05 25.80
N GLU A 56 5.57 9.93 24.88
CA GLU A 56 6.02 11.29 25.18
C GLU A 56 4.87 12.14 25.71
N GLU A 57 3.72 12.16 25.03
CA GLU A 57 2.62 13.05 25.40
C GLU A 57 1.84 12.54 26.62
N ARG A 58 1.67 11.22 26.74
CA ARG A 58 0.97 10.62 27.89
C ARG A 58 1.88 10.33 29.08
N HIS A 59 3.19 10.58 28.96
CA HIS A 59 4.19 10.34 29.99
C HIS A 59 4.18 8.88 30.49
N LEU A 60 4.08 7.94 29.56
CA LEU A 60 4.00 6.50 29.84
C LEU A 60 5.38 5.84 29.73
N PRO A 61 5.61 4.67 30.36
CA PRO A 61 6.77 3.87 30.03
C PRO A 61 6.71 3.41 28.56
N ALA A 62 7.87 3.30 27.93
CA ALA A 62 7.99 2.74 26.58
C ALA A 62 7.48 1.28 26.56
N PRO A 63 6.94 0.81 25.42
CA PRO A 63 6.54 -0.59 25.26
C PRO A 63 7.75 -1.51 25.53
N GLY A 64 7.54 -2.56 26.32
CA GLY A 64 8.58 -3.52 26.66
C GLY A 64 9.00 -4.43 25.49
N ASP A 65 8.22 -4.45 24.41
CA ASP A 65 8.47 -5.20 23.19
C ASP A 65 8.35 -4.28 21.96
N CYS A 66 9.45 -4.16 21.21
CA CYS A 66 9.53 -3.39 19.96
C CYS A 66 9.25 -4.24 18.71
N SER A 67 8.74 -5.46 18.87
CA SER A 67 8.21 -6.26 17.76
C SER A 67 6.97 -5.59 17.16
N VAL A 68 6.64 -5.94 15.91
CA VAL A 68 5.40 -5.46 15.25
C VAL A 68 4.17 -5.73 16.12
N MET A 69 4.11 -6.88 16.79
CA MET A 69 2.98 -7.24 17.65
C MET A 69 2.98 -6.50 18.99
N GLY A 70 4.14 -6.30 19.60
CA GLY A 70 4.27 -5.50 20.80
C GLY A 70 3.84 -4.04 20.57
N LEU A 71 4.32 -3.44 19.48
CA LEU A 71 3.99 -2.07 19.11
C LEU A 71 2.52 -1.91 18.71
N ALA A 72 1.99 -2.82 17.88
CA ALA A 72 0.58 -2.80 17.50
C ALA A 72 -0.35 -2.98 18.71
N GLY A 73 -0.05 -3.91 19.62
CA GLY A 73 -0.83 -4.12 20.84
C GLY A 73 -0.78 -2.92 21.79
N PHE A 74 0.38 -2.27 21.92
CA PHE A 74 0.52 -1.02 22.66
C PHE A 74 -0.38 0.09 22.08
N LEU A 75 -0.30 0.29 20.76
CA LEU A 75 -1.10 1.31 20.07
C LEU A 75 -2.60 1.02 20.13
N ASP A 76 -3.01 -0.25 19.97
CA ASP A 76 -4.41 -0.67 20.07
C ASP A 76 -5.05 -0.25 21.41
N SER A 77 -4.31 -0.44 22.51
CA SER A 77 -4.74 0.00 23.86
C SER A 77 -4.85 1.53 24.02
N HIS A 78 -4.36 2.30 23.05
CA HIS A 78 -4.32 3.75 23.04
C HIS A 78 -5.06 4.38 21.85
N VAL A 79 -5.72 3.58 21.00
CA VAL A 79 -6.55 4.07 19.89
C VAL A 79 -7.61 5.07 20.35
N PRO A 80 -8.33 4.90 21.47
CA PRO A 80 -9.30 5.91 21.92
C PRO A 80 -8.67 7.28 22.18
N TRP A 81 -7.44 7.31 22.73
CA TRP A 81 -6.71 8.55 22.95
C TRP A 81 -6.18 9.14 21.63
N LEU A 82 -5.64 8.30 20.75
CA LEU A 82 -5.17 8.72 19.42
C LEU A 82 -6.30 9.28 18.57
N ALA A 83 -7.52 8.75 18.68
CA ALA A 83 -8.70 9.22 17.94
C ALA A 83 -9.14 10.63 18.35
N GLU A 84 -8.82 11.05 19.57
CA GLU A 84 -9.09 12.41 20.09
C GLU A 84 -7.90 13.36 19.85
N HIS A 85 -6.75 12.84 19.46
CA HIS A 85 -5.52 13.61 19.27
C HIS A 85 -5.57 14.44 17.97
N PRO A 86 -4.97 15.64 17.90
CA PRO A 86 -4.94 16.45 16.67
C PRO A 86 -4.34 15.73 15.45
N ALA A 87 -3.43 14.79 15.67
CA ALA A 87 -2.81 13.97 14.62
C ALA A 87 -3.62 12.71 14.24
N ALA A 88 -4.86 12.54 14.72
CA ALA A 88 -5.70 11.40 14.39
C ALA A 88 -5.86 11.15 12.86
N PRO A 89 -6.04 12.19 12.01
CA PRO A 89 -6.15 11.98 10.57
C PRO A 89 -4.87 11.42 9.95
N ASP A 90 -3.71 11.89 10.44
CA ASP A 90 -2.40 11.41 9.96
C ASP A 90 -2.16 9.97 10.42
N PHE A 91 -2.53 9.63 11.66
CA PHE A 91 -2.47 8.26 12.18
C PHE A 91 -3.32 7.31 11.34
N ASP A 92 -4.58 7.65 11.07
CA ASP A 92 -5.48 6.82 10.26
C ASP A 92 -4.93 6.64 8.85
N TYR A 93 -4.49 7.72 8.20
CA TYR A 93 -3.91 7.68 6.87
C TYR A 93 -2.66 6.79 6.79
N GLU A 94 -1.72 6.97 7.72
CA GLU A 94 -0.47 6.22 7.72
C GLU A 94 -0.67 4.73 8.03
N ILE A 95 -1.56 4.39 8.97
CA ILE A 95 -1.93 2.99 9.26
C ILE A 95 -2.65 2.36 8.08
N ALA A 96 -3.57 3.07 7.42
CA ALA A 96 -4.26 2.58 6.23
C ALA A 96 -3.28 2.32 5.07
N ALA A 97 -2.37 3.24 4.80
CA ALA A 97 -1.33 3.10 3.78
C ALA A 97 -0.42 1.89 4.05
N LEU A 98 -0.04 1.69 5.32
CA LEU A 98 0.76 0.53 5.73
C LEU A 98 0.03 -0.79 5.49
N LEU A 99 -1.26 -0.86 5.84
CA LEU A 99 -2.10 -2.04 5.63
C LEU A 99 -2.28 -2.35 4.14
N ASP A 100 -2.41 -1.34 3.29
CA ASP A 100 -2.49 -1.51 1.83
C ASP A 100 -1.19 -2.02 1.23
N ALA A 101 -0.03 -1.54 1.72
CA ALA A 101 1.27 -2.09 1.33
C ALA A 101 1.38 -3.58 1.72
N CYS A 102 0.97 -3.94 2.94
CA CYS A 102 0.95 -5.33 3.42
C CYS A 102 0.02 -6.21 2.56
N ARG A 103 -1.19 -5.72 2.28
CA ARG A 103 -2.16 -6.43 1.43
C ARG A 103 -1.62 -6.65 0.02
N SER A 104 -0.94 -5.64 -0.54
CA SER A 104 -0.36 -5.71 -1.88
C SER A 104 0.76 -6.75 -1.97
N LEU A 105 1.67 -6.80 -0.99
CA LEU A 105 2.73 -7.83 -0.95
C LEU A 105 2.17 -9.24 -0.79
N HIS A 106 1.11 -9.42 0.01
CA HIS A 106 0.50 -10.73 0.21
C HIS A 106 -0.47 -11.15 -0.92
N GLY A 107 -0.65 -10.32 -1.95
CA GLY A 107 -1.65 -10.57 -3.01
C GLY A 107 -3.09 -10.61 -2.48
N LEU A 108 -3.33 -10.04 -1.30
CA LEU A 108 -4.62 -9.96 -0.63
C LEU A 108 -5.32 -8.62 -0.90
N ALA A 109 -4.62 -7.66 -1.51
CA ALA A 109 -5.25 -6.46 -2.05
C ALA A 109 -6.16 -6.85 -3.22
N PRO A 110 -7.33 -6.21 -3.37
CA PRO A 110 -8.10 -6.31 -4.60
C PRO A 110 -7.24 -5.82 -5.76
N VAL A 111 -6.65 -6.75 -6.51
CA VAL A 111 -5.90 -6.39 -7.72
C VAL A 111 -6.93 -5.88 -8.70
N ALA A 112 -6.84 -4.60 -9.06
CA ALA A 112 -7.69 -4.00 -10.07
C ALA A 112 -7.62 -4.84 -11.36
N ARG A 113 -8.66 -5.64 -11.60
CA ARG A 113 -8.67 -6.60 -12.70
C ARG A 113 -9.12 -5.87 -13.95
N ARG A 114 -8.30 -5.94 -15.00
CA ARG A 114 -8.69 -5.50 -16.34
C ARG A 114 -9.41 -6.62 -17.07
N MET A 115 -10.67 -6.41 -17.43
CA MET A 115 -11.46 -7.29 -18.28
C MET A 115 -11.65 -6.62 -19.65
N PRO A 116 -11.17 -7.21 -20.76
CA PRO A 116 -11.31 -6.61 -22.08
C PRO A 116 -12.80 -6.48 -22.45
N LEU A 117 -13.24 -5.36 -23.02
CA LEU A 117 -14.63 -5.13 -23.44
C LEU A 117 -14.85 -5.20 -24.95
N GLY A 118 -13.84 -4.85 -25.75
CA GLY A 118 -13.88 -4.82 -27.21
C GLY A 118 -13.13 -3.59 -27.74
N GLY A 119 -13.26 -3.26 -29.02
CA GLY A 119 -12.67 -2.03 -29.58
C GLY A 119 -13.31 -0.76 -29.02
N CYS A 120 -12.54 0.31 -28.95
CA CYS A 120 -13.00 1.63 -28.50
C CYS A 120 -14.17 2.16 -29.35
N SER A 121 -15.16 2.75 -28.69
CA SER A 121 -16.29 3.42 -29.34
C SER A 121 -15.95 4.80 -29.88
N HIS A 122 -14.80 5.37 -29.50
CA HIS A 122 -14.36 6.68 -29.98
C HIS A 122 -14.02 6.62 -31.48
N PRO A 123 -14.53 7.56 -32.32
CA PRO A 123 -14.17 7.64 -33.73
C PRO A 123 -12.64 7.64 -33.94
N HIS A 124 -12.17 6.85 -34.91
CA HIS A 124 -10.76 6.70 -35.26
C HIS A 124 -9.84 6.12 -34.17
N CYS A 125 -10.38 5.65 -33.04
CA CYS A 125 -9.60 4.92 -32.05
C CYS A 125 -9.61 3.42 -32.36
N THR A 126 -8.43 2.82 -32.53
CA THR A 126 -8.26 1.37 -32.71
C THR A 126 -7.88 0.65 -31.42
N GLY A 127 -7.87 1.38 -30.29
CA GLY A 127 -7.49 0.85 -28.98
C GLY A 127 -8.52 -0.13 -28.42
N GLN A 128 -8.06 -1.03 -27.56
CA GLN A 128 -8.91 -1.99 -26.85
C GLN A 128 -9.46 -1.31 -25.59
N LEU A 129 -10.76 -1.47 -25.34
CA LEU A 129 -11.42 -1.08 -24.08
C LEU A 129 -11.27 -2.17 -23.04
N TYR A 130 -11.15 -1.75 -21.78
CA TYR A 130 -11.12 -2.60 -20.61
C TYR A 130 -12.04 -2.03 -19.54
N ALA A 131 -12.78 -2.91 -18.87
CA ALA A 131 -13.37 -2.64 -17.56
C ALA A 131 -12.29 -2.85 -16.50
N VAL A 132 -12.11 -1.87 -15.63
CA VAL A 132 -11.32 -1.99 -14.40
C VAL A 132 -12.28 -2.37 -13.27
N ILE A 133 -11.99 -3.48 -12.61
CA ILE A 133 -12.79 -3.98 -11.48
C ILE A 133 -11.89 -3.95 -10.24
N THR A 134 -12.17 -3.03 -9.32
CA THR A 134 -11.40 -2.86 -8.07
C THR A 134 -11.99 -3.63 -6.89
N ASP A 135 -13.19 -4.19 -7.02
CA ASP A 135 -13.80 -5.03 -5.98
C ASP A 135 -13.63 -6.53 -6.33
N ALA A 136 -13.27 -7.33 -5.33
CA ALA A 136 -13.05 -8.78 -5.45
C ALA A 136 -14.33 -9.61 -5.21
N GLY A 137 -15.46 -8.98 -4.90
CA GLY A 137 -16.73 -9.65 -4.64
C GLY A 137 -17.36 -10.35 -5.87
N PRO A 138 -18.10 -11.46 -5.67
CA PRO A 138 -18.92 -12.04 -6.73
C PRO A 138 -19.99 -11.02 -7.18
N GLY A 139 -19.94 -10.62 -8.46
CA GLY A 139 -20.83 -9.59 -9.00
C GLY A 139 -20.28 -8.16 -8.93
N ALA A 140 -18.99 -7.99 -8.63
CA ALA A 140 -18.31 -6.70 -8.65
C ALA A 140 -18.55 -5.95 -9.98
N ALA A 141 -19.06 -4.72 -9.87
CA ALA A 141 -19.26 -3.83 -11.00
C ALA A 141 -17.92 -3.19 -11.43
N PRO A 142 -17.76 -2.83 -12.71
CA PRO A 142 -16.63 -2.02 -13.14
C PRO A 142 -16.60 -0.70 -12.35
N SER A 143 -15.44 -0.32 -11.84
CA SER A 143 -15.19 1.01 -11.26
C SER A 143 -14.87 2.04 -12.35
N GLU A 144 -14.32 1.57 -13.48
CA GLU A 144 -13.94 2.41 -14.62
C GLU A 144 -13.97 1.59 -15.91
N VAL A 145 -14.21 2.27 -17.05
CA VAL A 145 -13.95 1.72 -18.38
C VAL A 145 -13.01 2.66 -19.11
N VAL A 146 -11.88 2.13 -19.60
CA VAL A 146 -10.83 2.91 -20.25
C VAL A 146 -10.26 2.16 -21.45
N CYS A 147 -9.86 2.87 -22.51
CA CYS A 147 -9.14 2.28 -23.62
C CYS A 147 -7.62 2.47 -23.51
N ASP A 148 -6.84 1.67 -24.26
CA ASP A 148 -5.37 1.81 -24.32
C ASP A 148 -4.90 3.21 -24.73
N SER A 149 -5.73 3.98 -25.42
CA SER A 149 -5.44 5.36 -25.85
C SER A 149 -5.92 6.43 -24.86
N GLY A 150 -6.44 6.04 -23.69
CA GLY A 150 -6.87 6.95 -22.63
C GLY A 150 -8.29 7.50 -22.74
N HIS A 151 -9.09 7.04 -23.72
CA HIS A 151 -10.51 7.40 -23.78
C HIS A 151 -11.29 6.64 -22.71
N ALA A 152 -12.07 7.38 -21.92
CA ALA A 152 -13.00 6.85 -20.93
C ALA A 152 -14.44 7.16 -21.38
N PRO A 153 -15.20 6.17 -21.91
CA PRO A 153 -16.62 6.38 -22.19
C PRO A 153 -17.38 6.67 -20.89
N PRO A 154 -18.41 7.53 -20.93
CA PRO A 154 -19.18 7.88 -19.74
C PRO A 154 -20.00 6.67 -19.24
N PRO A 155 -20.35 6.60 -17.95
CA PRO A 155 -21.00 5.42 -17.34
C PRO A 155 -22.27 4.94 -18.04
N GLU A 156 -23.07 5.86 -18.60
CA GLU A 156 -24.27 5.55 -19.37
C GLU A 156 -24.01 4.70 -20.62
N ASP A 157 -22.83 4.84 -21.23
CA ASP A 157 -22.44 4.09 -22.42
C ASP A 157 -21.93 2.69 -22.10
N TRP A 158 -21.68 2.37 -20.82
CA TRP A 158 -21.12 1.08 -20.41
C TRP A 158 -22.12 -0.06 -20.65
N LEU A 159 -23.42 0.20 -20.48
CA LEU A 159 -24.48 -0.78 -20.78
C LEU A 159 -24.48 -1.18 -22.26
N LEU A 160 -24.27 -0.21 -23.17
CA LEU A 160 -24.21 -0.47 -24.62
C LEU A 160 -22.97 -1.30 -24.98
N LEU A 161 -21.85 -1.13 -24.26
CA LEU A 161 -20.65 -1.96 -24.40
C LEU A 161 -20.87 -3.38 -23.88
N ALA A 162 -21.56 -3.54 -22.75
CA ALA A 162 -21.90 -4.85 -22.19
C ALA A 162 -22.86 -5.65 -23.08
N LEU A 163 -23.84 -4.99 -23.70
CA LEU A 163 -24.79 -5.63 -24.63
C LEU A 163 -24.11 -6.12 -25.92
N ARG A 164 -23.09 -5.40 -26.41
CA ARG A 164 -22.30 -5.77 -27.61
C ARG A 164 -21.53 -7.09 -27.43
N ARG A 165 -21.30 -7.51 -26.18
CA ARG A 165 -20.62 -8.76 -25.81
C ARG A 165 -21.53 -9.99 -25.76
N ARG A 166 -22.86 -9.85 -25.78
CA ARG A 166 -23.73 -11.04 -25.84
C ARG A 166 -23.56 -11.70 -27.21
N PRO A 167 -23.14 -12.98 -27.30
CA PRO A 167 -23.17 -13.68 -28.57
C PRO A 167 -24.62 -13.69 -29.08
N ALA A 168 -24.78 -13.40 -30.37
CA ALA A 168 -26.06 -13.60 -31.03
C ALA A 168 -26.52 -15.03 -30.76
N VAL A 169 -27.65 -15.19 -30.08
CA VAL A 169 -28.31 -16.48 -29.94
C VAL A 169 -28.82 -16.84 -31.32
N SER A 170 -28.01 -17.55 -32.11
CA SER A 170 -28.45 -18.10 -33.39
C SER A 170 -29.50 -19.16 -33.10
N GLY A 171 -30.76 -18.76 -33.20
CA GLY A 171 -31.88 -19.69 -33.26
C GLY A 171 -31.70 -20.61 -34.45
N LYS A 172 -31.60 -21.91 -34.20
CA LYS A 172 -31.90 -22.92 -35.21
C LYS A 172 -33.39 -23.22 -35.14
N GLN A 173 -34.12 -22.70 -36.13
CA GLN A 173 -35.37 -23.30 -36.59
C GLN A 173 -35.02 -24.56 -37.38
N GLY A 174 -35.74 -25.64 -37.11
CA GLY A 174 -35.63 -26.94 -37.78
C GLY A 174 -36.57 -27.93 -37.13
#